data_AF-A0A933FC06-F1
#
_entry.id   AF-A0A933FC06-F1
#
_cell.length_a   1.000
_cell.length_b   1.000
_cell.length_c   1.000
_cell.angle_alpha   90.00
_cell.angle_beta   90.00
_cell.angle_gamma   90.00
#
_symmetry.space_group_name_H-M   'P 1'
#
loop_
_entity.id
_entity.type
_entity.pdbx_description
1 polymer ?
#
loop_
_entity_poly.entity_id
_entity_poly.type
_entity_poly.pdbx_seq_one_letter_code
_entity_poly.pdbx_strand_id
1 'polypeptide(L)'
;MDSPAIPVFLAGPFPVVHTAKIHDPDEEVELDVALIIGGLPTILAATRFPLDDTWERIEAALTSGDARLGVAGVPHESESSVGSRQVFPSAYIGLECANGERLVLAHIRAPNTRQDAERYAREVMGAILQGQTPAELGEIIDDD
;
A
#
# COMPACT_ATOMS: atom_id res chain seq x y z
N MET A 1 24.57 8.88 12.70
CA MET A 1 24.18 9.27 11.33
C MET A 1 22.68 9.22 11.30
N ASP A 2 22.01 10.36 11.18
CA ASP A 2 20.57 10.39 11.03
C ASP A 2 20.23 9.73 9.70
N SER A 3 19.44 8.66 9.75
CA SER A 3 18.88 8.05 8.54
C SER A 3 18.00 9.11 7.87
N PRO A 4 18.18 9.42 6.58
CA PRO A 4 17.34 10.41 5.91
C PRO A 4 15.88 9.95 6.01
N ALA A 5 15.01 10.84 6.50
CA ALA A 5 13.58 10.55 6.59
C ALA A 5 13.04 10.25 5.19
N ILE A 6 12.46 9.06 5.01
CA ILE A 6 11.81 8.68 3.75
C ILE A 6 10.61 9.61 3.56
N PRO A 7 10.53 10.39 2.47
CA PRO A 7 9.40 11.27 2.24
C PRO A 7 8.13 10.44 2.00
N VAL A 8 7.07 10.77 2.73
CA VAL A 8 5.73 10.20 2.55
C VAL A 8 4.84 11.25 1.91
N PHE A 9 4.29 10.92 0.74
CA PHE A 9 3.29 11.74 0.08
C PHE A 9 1.92 11.40 0.65
N LEU A 10 1.14 12.43 1.00
CA LEU A 10 -0.19 12.27 1.57
C LEU A 10 -1.24 12.94 0.68
N ALA A 11 -2.41 12.31 0.57
CA ALA A 11 -3.59 12.88 -0.09
C ALA A 11 -4.88 12.52 0.65
N GLY A 12 -5.93 13.32 0.46
CA GLY A 12 -7.22 13.14 1.12
C GLY A 12 -7.46 14.14 2.26
N PRO A 13 -8.30 13.80 3.25
CA PRO A 13 -8.86 12.47 3.53
C PRO A 13 -9.91 12.00 2.50
N PHE A 14 -10.12 10.69 2.42
CA PHE A 14 -11.08 10.03 1.54
C PHE A 14 -11.93 9.02 2.32
N PRO A 15 -13.22 8.83 1.96
CA PRO A 15 -14.02 7.76 2.53
C PRO A 15 -13.39 6.39 2.28
N VAL A 16 -13.25 5.62 3.36
CA VAL A 16 -12.74 4.25 3.32
C VAL A 16 -13.91 3.28 3.11
N VAL A 17 -13.76 2.36 2.17
CA VAL A 17 -14.64 1.21 2.00
C VAL A 17 -13.79 -0.03 2.15
N HIS A 18 -14.23 -0.95 3.00
CA HIS A 18 -13.55 -2.23 3.17
C HIS A 18 -14.58 -3.35 3.31
N THR A 19 -14.17 -4.54 2.91
CA THR A 19 -14.90 -5.79 3.20
C THR A 19 -13.92 -6.77 3.80
N ALA A 20 -14.37 -7.51 4.81
CA ALA A 20 -13.57 -8.52 5.46
C ALA A 20 -14.35 -9.82 5.55
N LYS A 21 -13.66 -10.95 5.37
CA LYS A 21 -14.20 -12.28 5.57
C LYS A 21 -13.22 -13.10 6.39
N ILE A 22 -13.70 -13.56 7.54
CA ILE A 22 -12.95 -14.45 8.42
C ILE A 22 -13.17 -15.90 7.95
N HIS A 23 -12.07 -16.62 7.76
CA HIS A 23 -12.05 -18.04 7.47
C HIS A 23 -11.55 -18.80 8.70
N ASP A 24 -12.46 -19.10 9.62
CA ASP A 24 -12.16 -19.80 10.89
C ASP A 24 -11.36 -21.11 10.74
N PRO A 25 -11.57 -21.96 9.71
CA PRO A 25 -10.82 -23.22 9.57
C PRO A 25 -9.33 -23.02 9.30
N ASP A 26 -8.99 -21.91 8.63
CA ASP A 26 -7.64 -21.60 8.18
C ASP A 26 -6.99 -20.53 9.08
N GLU A 27 -7.74 -20.00 10.06
CA GLU A 27 -7.36 -18.85 10.88
C GLU A 27 -6.84 -17.69 10.01
N GLU A 28 -7.59 -17.34 8.95
CA GLU A 28 -7.22 -16.28 8.00
C GLU A 28 -8.31 -15.22 7.86
N VAL A 29 -7.89 -14.00 7.53
CA VAL A 29 -8.76 -12.88 7.14
C VAL A 29 -8.50 -12.53 5.69
N GLU A 30 -9.54 -12.57 4.87
CA GLU A 30 -9.58 -11.92 3.55
C GLU A 30 -10.03 -10.47 3.71
N LEU A 31 -9.21 -9.51 3.31
CA LEU A 31 -9.47 -8.08 3.44
C LEU A 31 -9.32 -7.38 2.08
N ASP A 32 -10.39 -6.72 1.65
CA ASP A 32 -10.35 -5.76 0.55
C ASP A 32 -10.47 -4.34 1.11
N VAL A 33 -9.60 -3.44 0.64
CA VAL A 33 -9.61 -2.03 1.04
C VAL A 33 -9.61 -1.13 -0.20
N ALA A 34 -10.55 -0.19 -0.22
CA ALA A 34 -10.72 0.81 -1.27
C ALA A 34 -10.96 2.20 -0.69
N LEU A 35 -10.65 3.22 -1.48
CA LEU A 35 -11.00 4.62 -1.19
C LEU A 35 -12.02 5.14 -2.20
N ILE A 36 -12.95 5.99 -1.77
CA ILE A 36 -13.82 6.73 -2.68
C ILE A 36 -13.12 8.04 -3.08
N ILE A 37 -12.53 8.06 -4.28
CA ILE A 37 -11.80 9.21 -4.82
C ILE A 37 -12.59 9.78 -5.99
N GLY A 38 -12.98 11.06 -5.92
CA GLY A 38 -13.78 11.70 -6.97
C GLY A 38 -15.17 11.05 -7.19
N GLY A 39 -15.69 10.33 -6.19
CA GLY A 39 -16.95 9.57 -6.28
C GLY A 39 -16.80 8.16 -6.87
N LEU A 40 -15.58 7.71 -7.17
CA LEU A 40 -15.30 6.38 -7.70
C LEU A 40 -14.53 5.52 -6.67
N PRO A 41 -14.90 4.25 -6.48
CA PRO A 41 -14.11 3.33 -5.65
C PRO A 41 -12.80 2.98 -6.35
N THR A 42 -11.68 3.20 -5.68
CA THR A 42 -10.33 2.81 -6.11
C THR A 42 -9.77 1.78 -5.13
N ILE A 43 -9.61 0.53 -5.59
CA ILE A 43 -9.09 -0.55 -4.77
C ILE A 43 -7.59 -0.34 -4.54
N LEU A 44 -7.18 -0.39 -3.27
CA LEU A 44 -5.78 -0.27 -2.87
C LEU A 44 -5.17 -1.64 -2.59
N ALA A 45 -5.91 -2.54 -1.96
CA ALA A 45 -5.43 -3.87 -1.65
C ALA A 45 -6.58 -4.88 -1.61
N ALA A 46 -6.24 -6.11 -1.96
CA ALA A 46 -7.01 -7.33 -1.76
C ALA A 46 -6.03 -8.37 -1.24
N THR A 47 -6.07 -8.65 0.06
CA THR A 47 -5.02 -9.42 0.75
C THR A 47 -5.59 -10.46 1.70
N ARG A 48 -4.76 -11.44 2.03
CA ARG A 48 -5.02 -12.49 3.02
C ARG A 48 -3.91 -12.49 4.04
N PHE A 49 -4.27 -12.62 5.32
CA PHE A 49 -3.31 -12.70 6.41
C PHE A 49 -3.88 -13.49 7.59
N PRO A 50 -3.03 -13.96 8.52
CA PRO A 50 -3.48 -14.71 9.69
C PRO A 50 -4.46 -13.90 10.56
N LEU A 51 -5.48 -14.57 11.08
CA LEU A 51 -6.40 -14.05 12.09
C LEU A 51 -5.71 -14.09 13.45
N ASP A 52 -5.20 -12.95 13.90
CA ASP A 52 -4.61 -12.76 15.22
C ASP A 52 -5.12 -11.47 15.89
N ASP A 53 -4.54 -11.12 17.05
CA ASP A 53 -4.91 -9.93 17.82
C ASP A 53 -4.72 -8.61 17.04
N THR A 54 -4.00 -8.62 15.91
CA THR A 54 -3.85 -7.44 15.04
C THR A 54 -5.10 -7.14 14.23
N TRP A 55 -5.96 -8.14 13.98
CA TRP A 55 -7.19 -7.97 13.19
C TRP A 55 -8.13 -6.93 13.81
N GLU A 56 -8.41 -7.02 15.11
CA GLU A 56 -9.30 -6.08 15.80
C GLU A 56 -8.80 -4.63 15.69
N ARG A 57 -7.48 -4.44 15.71
CA ARG A 57 -6.84 -3.13 15.54
C ARG A 57 -6.99 -2.60 14.10
N ILE A 58 -6.84 -3.48 13.10
CA ILE A 58 -7.01 -3.12 11.69
C ILE A 58 -8.46 -2.75 11.40
N GLU A 59 -9.42 -3.55 11.86
CA GLU A 59 -10.85 -3.30 11.70
C GLU A 59 -11.27 -1.97 12.35
N ALA A 60 -10.81 -1.72 13.59
CA ALA A 60 -11.06 -0.45 14.28
C ALA A 60 -10.46 0.76 13.53
N ALA A 61 -9.29 0.60 12.90
CA ALA A 61 -8.66 1.65 12.11
C ALA A 61 -9.45 1.96 10.82
N LEU A 62 -9.86 0.92 10.08
CA LEU A 62 -10.62 1.08 8.82
C LEU A 62 -12.03 1.62 9.04
N THR A 63 -12.64 1.36 10.20
CA THR A 63 -13.97 1.86 10.58
C THR A 63 -13.93 3.23 11.26
N SER A 64 -12.74 3.79 11.54
CA SER A 64 -12.60 5.03 12.32
C SER A 64 -13.06 6.30 11.60
N GLY A 65 -13.26 6.26 10.28
CA GLY A 65 -13.69 7.38 9.45
C GLY A 65 -12.86 7.50 8.17
N ASP A 66 -12.87 8.70 7.58
CA ASP A 66 -12.10 8.97 6.37
C ASP A 66 -10.58 8.91 6.64
N ALA A 67 -9.82 8.34 5.71
CA ALA A 67 -8.38 8.15 5.84
C ALA A 67 -7.60 8.97 4.81
N ARG A 68 -6.35 9.31 5.12
CA ARG A 68 -5.41 9.87 4.14
C ARG A 68 -4.66 8.75 3.44
N LEU A 69 -4.60 8.80 2.12
CA LEU A 69 -3.74 7.93 1.32
C LEU A 69 -2.29 8.36 1.53
N GLY A 70 -1.41 7.40 1.82
CA GLY A 70 0.03 7.58 1.96
C GLY A 70 0.81 6.78 0.92
N VAL A 71 1.81 7.39 0.30
CA VAL A 71 2.75 6.70 -0.60
C VAL A 71 4.18 7.10 -0.25
N ALA A 72 5.03 6.10 0.02
CA ALA A 72 6.43 6.30 0.37
C ALA A 72 7.34 5.56 -0.63
N GLY A 73 8.28 6.29 -1.23
CA GLY A 73 9.22 5.72 -2.20
C GLY A 73 10.46 5.14 -1.54
N VAL A 74 10.79 3.88 -1.84
CA VAL A 74 12.00 3.22 -1.34
C VAL A 74 12.72 2.45 -2.45
N PRO A 75 14.07 2.38 -2.43
CA PRO A 75 14.78 1.46 -3.30
C PRO A 75 14.51 0.01 -2.88
N HIS A 76 14.20 -0.84 -3.84
CA HIS A 76 14.04 -2.28 -3.65
C HIS A 76 15.15 -3.01 -4.40
N GLU A 77 15.82 -3.94 -3.74
CA GLU A 77 16.94 -4.67 -4.30
C GLU A 77 16.52 -6.09 -4.62
N SER A 78 16.84 -6.53 -5.83
CA SER A 78 16.51 -7.88 -6.29
C SER A 78 17.73 -8.48 -7.00
N GLU A 79 17.96 -9.76 -6.77
CA GLU A 79 19.01 -10.51 -7.46
C GLU A 79 18.47 -11.02 -8.80
N SER A 80 19.13 -10.63 -9.89
CA SER A 80 18.79 -11.16 -11.22
C SER A 80 19.16 -12.64 -11.34
N SER A 81 18.56 -13.32 -12.32
CA SER A 81 18.86 -14.73 -12.64
C SER A 81 20.32 -15.01 -13.00
N VAL A 82 21.11 -13.98 -13.27
CA VAL A 82 22.55 -14.07 -13.61
C VAL A 82 23.44 -13.57 -12.45
N GLY A 83 22.88 -13.41 -11.25
CA GLY A 83 23.61 -13.03 -10.02
C GLY A 83 24.00 -11.55 -9.92
N SER A 84 23.55 -10.71 -10.86
CA SER A 84 23.73 -9.26 -10.75
C SER A 84 22.65 -8.65 -9.86
N ARG A 85 23.05 -7.86 -8.85
CA ARG A 85 22.16 -7.09 -7.99
C ARG A 85 21.57 -5.93 -8.78
N GLN A 86 20.26 -5.84 -8.83
CA GLN A 86 19.52 -4.76 -9.48
C GLN A 86 18.73 -3.98 -8.43
N VAL A 87 18.73 -2.65 -8.56
CA VAL A 87 17.96 -1.77 -7.69
C VAL A 87 16.82 -1.17 -8.50
N PHE A 88 15.60 -1.42 -8.04
CA PHE A 88 14.37 -0.90 -8.59
C PHE A 88 13.80 0.17 -7.67
N PRO A 89 13.17 1.23 -8.19
CA PRO A 89 12.32 2.05 -7.38
C PRO A 89 11.06 1.25 -6.99
N SER A 90 10.65 1.36 -5.74
CA SER A 90 9.43 0.75 -5.22
C SER A 90 8.65 1.75 -4.37
N ALA A 91 7.40 1.45 -4.10
CA ALA A 91 6.52 2.31 -3.32
C ALA A 91 5.72 1.47 -2.31
N TYR A 92 5.78 1.86 -1.04
CA TYR A 92 4.80 1.44 -0.04
C TYR A 92 3.57 2.33 -0.15
N ILE A 93 2.41 1.70 -0.20
CA ILE A 93 1.10 2.34 -0.32
C ILE A 93 0.30 1.95 0.92
N GLY A 94 -0.32 2.93 1.55
CA GLY A 94 -1.01 2.71 2.82
C GLY A 94 -1.98 3.81 3.16
N LEU A 95 -2.57 3.71 4.34
CA LEU A 95 -3.52 4.66 4.89
C LEU A 95 -3.00 5.22 6.21
N GLU A 96 -3.26 6.50 6.43
CA GLU A 96 -3.32 7.11 7.75
C GLU A 96 -4.80 7.27 8.12
N CYS A 97 -5.28 6.37 8.97
CA CYS A 97 -6.67 6.28 9.42
C CYS A 97 -7.04 7.44 10.36
N ALA A 98 -8.35 7.70 10.51
CA ALA A 98 -8.83 8.83 11.32
C ALA A 98 -8.43 8.73 12.80
N ASN A 99 -8.29 7.51 13.33
CA ASN A 99 -7.79 7.27 14.68
C ASN A 99 -6.25 7.40 14.82
N GLY A 100 -5.54 7.76 13.75
CA GLY A 100 -4.07 7.92 13.73
C GLY A 100 -3.29 6.64 13.45
N GLU A 101 -3.97 5.50 13.33
CA GLU A 101 -3.33 4.25 12.91
C GLU A 101 -2.83 4.33 11.47
N ARG A 102 -1.75 3.61 11.18
CA ARG A 102 -1.13 3.57 9.86
C ARG A 102 -1.08 2.15 9.36
N LEU A 103 -1.72 1.92 8.23
CA LEU A 103 -1.83 0.60 7.60
C LEU A 103 -1.04 0.60 6.31
N VAL A 104 -0.07 -0.31 6.17
CA VAL A 104 0.57 -0.59 4.89
C VAL A 104 -0.28 -1.63 4.17
N LEU A 105 -0.67 -1.34 2.94
CA LEU A 105 -1.64 -2.14 2.18
C LEU A 105 -1.03 -2.80 0.96
N ALA A 106 -0.06 -2.16 0.32
CA ALA A 106 0.64 -2.72 -0.81
C ALA A 106 2.09 -2.25 -0.86
N HIS A 107 2.96 -3.10 -1.38
CA HIS A 107 4.33 -2.75 -1.77
C HIS A 107 4.49 -3.11 -3.24
N ILE A 108 4.79 -2.12 -4.09
CA ILE A 108 4.96 -2.34 -5.52
C ILE A 108 6.33 -1.91 -6.00
N ARG A 109 6.90 -2.71 -6.90
CA ARG A 109 8.11 -2.41 -7.65
C ARG A 109 7.77 -1.84 -9.03
N ALA A 110 8.50 -0.82 -9.45
CA ALA A 110 8.41 -0.33 -10.82
C ALA A 110 8.97 -1.37 -11.81
N PRO A 111 8.42 -1.47 -13.03
CA PRO A 111 8.88 -2.41 -14.05
C PRO A 111 10.27 -2.07 -14.63
N ASN A 112 10.83 -0.90 -14.31
CA ASN A 112 12.14 -0.49 -14.81
C ASN A 112 12.98 0.23 -13.72
N THR A 113 14.30 0.22 -13.90
CA THR A 113 15.29 0.73 -12.93
C THR A 113 15.72 2.18 -13.19
N ARG A 114 15.10 2.89 -14.14
CA ARG A 114 15.64 4.16 -14.67
C ARG A 114 15.25 5.40 -13.88
N GLN A 115 14.37 5.28 -12.89
CA GLN A 115 13.88 6.39 -12.09
C GLN A 115 14.22 6.24 -10.63
N ASP A 116 14.29 7.36 -9.91
CA ASP A 116 14.46 7.37 -8.47
C ASP A 116 13.15 7.00 -7.75
N ALA A 117 13.26 6.50 -6.52
CA ALA A 117 12.13 6.00 -5.77
C ALA A 117 11.15 7.11 -5.34
N GLU A 118 11.65 8.33 -5.10
CA GLU A 118 10.79 9.47 -4.74
C GLU A 118 9.87 9.84 -5.91
N ARG A 119 10.45 9.97 -7.11
CA ARG A 119 9.70 10.22 -8.34
C ARG A 119 8.66 9.14 -8.59
N TYR A 120 9.02 7.87 -8.42
CA TYR A 120 8.08 6.77 -8.59
C TYR A 120 6.91 6.88 -7.61
N ALA A 121 7.16 7.18 -6.33
CA ALA A 121 6.10 7.37 -5.35
C ALA A 121 5.15 8.54 -5.68
N ARG A 122 5.66 9.65 -6.26
CA ARG A 122 4.82 10.75 -6.74
C ARG A 122 3.95 10.33 -7.92
N GLU A 123 4.51 9.55 -8.85
CA GLU A 123 3.78 9.00 -10.00
C GLU A 123 2.68 8.03 -9.54
N VAL A 124 2.99 7.13 -8.60
CA VAL A 124 2.02 6.21 -7.97
C VAL A 124 0.89 6.98 -7.28
N MET A 125 1.23 7.99 -6.46
CA MET A 125 0.22 8.84 -5.82
C MET A 125 -0.70 9.50 -6.86
N GLY A 126 -0.13 10.13 -7.89
CA GLY A 126 -0.89 10.79 -8.94
C GLY A 126 -1.82 9.84 -9.70
N ALA A 127 -1.34 8.62 -9.97
CA ALA A 127 -2.10 7.58 -10.65
C ALA A 127 -3.25 7.01 -9.81
N ILE A 128 -3.02 6.74 -8.52
CA ILE A 128 -4.09 6.29 -7.61
C ILE A 128 -5.18 7.35 -7.49
N LEU A 129 -4.80 8.64 -7.41
CA LEU A 129 -5.76 9.74 -7.39
C LEU A 129 -6.58 9.86 -8.69
N GLN A 130 -6.15 9.22 -9.77
CA GLN A 130 -6.86 9.12 -11.04
C GLN A 130 -7.63 7.80 -11.21
N GLY A 131 -7.64 6.94 -10.18
CA GLY A 131 -8.41 5.70 -10.14
C GLY A 131 -7.63 4.44 -10.54
N GLN A 132 -6.31 4.52 -10.73
CA GLN A 132 -5.50 3.34 -11.00
C GLN A 132 -5.21 2.57 -9.70
N THR A 133 -5.20 1.24 -9.78
CA THR A 133 -4.91 0.35 -8.65
C THR A 133 -3.40 0.08 -8.55
N PRO A 134 -2.88 -0.28 -7.37
CA PRO A 134 -1.46 -0.62 -7.22
C PRO A 134 -0.98 -1.73 -8.17
N ALA A 135 -1.82 -2.74 -8.41
CA ALA A 135 -1.52 -3.85 -9.33
C ALA A 135 -1.39 -3.41 -10.80
N GLU A 136 -1.99 -2.28 -11.19
CA GLU A 136 -1.81 -1.70 -12.54
C GLU A 136 -0.53 -0.86 -12.66
N LEU A 137 0.04 -0.43 -11.53
CA LEU A 137 1.15 0.52 -11.48
C LEU A 137 2.51 -0.16 -11.33
N GLY A 138 2.54 -1.36 -10.78
CA GLY A 138 3.77 -2.11 -10.59
C GLY A 138 3.53 -3.57 -10.26
N GLU A 139 4.64 -4.29 -10.11
CA GLU A 139 4.64 -5.66 -9.62
C GLU A 139 4.50 -5.63 -8.10
N ILE A 140 3.48 -6.32 -7.57
CA ILE A 140 3.32 -6.49 -6.13
C ILE A 140 4.51 -7.30 -5.61
N ILE A 141 5.16 -6.78 -4.58
CA ILE A 141 6.19 -7.47 -3.83
C ILE A 141 5.48 -8.12 -2.65
N ASP A 142 5.48 -9.45 -2.64
CA ASP A 142 5.08 -10.22 -1.47
C ASP A 142 6.31 -10.32 -0.55
N ASP A 143 6.19 -9.78 0.65
CA ASP A 143 7.18 -9.99 1.71
C ASP A 143 6.91 -11.38 2.31
N ASP A 144 7.56 -12.43 1.76
CA ASP A 144 7.61 -13.79 2.35
C ASP A 144 8.33 -13.81 3.72
#